data_AF-G7VY00-F1
#
_entry.id   AF-G7VY00-F1
#
_cell.length_a   1.000
_cell.length_b   1.000
_cell.length_c   1.000
_cell.angle_alpha   90.00
_cell.angle_beta   90.00
_cell.angle_gamma   90.00
#
_symmetry.space_group_name_H-M   'P 1'
#
loop_
_entity.id
_entity.type
_entity.pdbx_description
1 polymer ?
#
loop_
_entity_poly.entity_id
_entity_poly.type
_entity_poly.pdbx_seq_one_letter_code
_entity_poly.pdbx_strand_id
1 'polypeptide(L)'
;MAILLMLFAILAGIALPTQFSVNAQLRTVVGSPIIASAISFMVGAVALIIVSLFGKGIYIKKEWFEAPWWIWTGGLLGASYVLATTILMPRIGASATVGYILAGQVVASILIDHFGLIGAHTHALSFPRLLGALLVIGGIILVQKF
;
A
#
# COMPACT_ATOMS: atom_id res chain seq x y z
N MET A 1 20.79 -6.24 -11.02
CA MET A 1 20.19 -5.53 -9.87
C MET A 1 18.73 -5.17 -10.11
N ALA A 2 18.38 -4.46 -11.20
CA ALA A 2 16.99 -4.03 -11.47
C ALA A 2 15.97 -5.18 -11.51
N ILE A 3 16.29 -6.30 -12.17
CA ILE A 3 15.37 -7.46 -12.27
C ILE A 3 15.04 -8.05 -10.89
N LEU A 4 16.02 -8.13 -9.97
CA LEU A 4 15.79 -8.63 -8.62
C LEU A 4 14.81 -7.73 -7.84
N LEU A 5 14.94 -6.41 -7.99
CA LEU A 5 14.03 -5.44 -7.38
C LEU A 5 12.63 -5.53 -7.96
N MET A 6 12.50 -5.76 -9.27
CA MET A 6 11.22 -5.99 -9.94
C MET A 6 10.54 -7.27 -9.44
N LEU A 7 11.29 -8.37 -9.32
CA LEU A 7 10.76 -9.62 -8.75
C LEU A 7 10.32 -9.43 -7.30
N PHE A 8 11.09 -8.70 -6.49
CA PHE A 8 10.71 -8.38 -5.13
C PHE A 8 9.43 -7.54 -5.06
N ALA A 9 9.28 -6.54 -5.94
CA ALA A 9 8.06 -5.74 -6.04
C ALA A 9 6.84 -6.60 -6.44
N ILE A 10 7.01 -7.55 -7.36
CA ILE A 10 5.94 -8.50 -7.73
C ILE A 10 5.54 -9.36 -6.53
N LEU A 11 6.52 -9.91 -5.79
CA LEU A 11 6.25 -10.71 -4.59
C LEU A 11 5.54 -9.90 -3.50
N ALA A 12 5.95 -8.65 -3.30
CA ALA A 12 5.26 -7.73 -2.39
C ALA A 12 3.83 -7.44 -2.85
N GLY A 13 3.59 -7.34 -4.17
CA GLY A 13 2.26 -7.19 -4.75
C GLY A 13 1.32 -8.36 -4.44
N ILE A 14 1.83 -9.58 -4.40
CA ILE A 14 1.07 -10.79 -4.04
C ILE A 14 0.67 -10.79 -2.56
N ALA A 15 1.52 -10.23 -1.70
CA ALA A 15 1.27 -10.18 -0.26
C ALA A 15 0.02 -9.35 0.10
N LEU A 16 -0.29 -8.31 -0.69
CA LEU A 16 -1.39 -7.38 -0.38
C LEU A 16 -2.78 -8.02 -0.46
N PRO A 17 -3.22 -8.64 -1.59
CA PRO A 17 -4.50 -9.35 -1.64
C PRO A 17 -4.60 -10.46 -0.57
N THR A 18 -3.48 -11.13 -0.30
CA THR A 18 -3.41 -12.15 0.76
C THR A 18 -3.67 -11.55 2.14
N GLN A 19 -3.03 -10.42 2.47
CA GLN A 19 -3.26 -9.68 3.70
C GLN A 19 -4.71 -9.22 3.84
N PHE A 20 -5.34 -8.76 2.76
CA PHE A 20 -6.74 -8.33 2.80
C PHE A 20 -7.67 -9.48 3.16
N SER A 21 -7.40 -10.70 2.63
CA SER A 21 -8.15 -11.92 2.96
C SER A 21 -8.00 -12.28 4.43
N VAL A 22 -6.76 -12.28 4.93
CA VAL A 22 -6.47 -12.58 6.33
C VAL A 22 -7.16 -11.58 7.25
N ASN A 23 -7.10 -10.27 6.94
CA ASN A 23 -7.73 -9.23 7.77
C ASN A 23 -9.26 -9.28 7.71
N ALA A 24 -9.84 -9.61 6.55
CA ALA A 24 -11.27 -9.85 6.42
C ALA A 24 -11.74 -11.02 7.30
N GLN A 25 -10.94 -12.09 7.41
CA GLN A 25 -11.23 -13.20 8.32
C GLN A 25 -10.99 -12.82 9.79
N LEU A 26 -9.92 -12.09 10.10
CA LEU A 26 -9.69 -11.59 11.47
C LEU A 26 -10.86 -10.73 11.96
N ARG A 27 -11.45 -9.92 11.06
CA ARG A 27 -12.65 -9.14 11.35
C ARG A 27 -13.84 -10.02 11.77
N THR A 28 -14.04 -11.21 11.20
CA THR A 28 -15.17 -12.07 11.59
C THR A 28 -14.98 -12.64 12.99
N VAL A 29 -13.74 -12.93 13.39
CA VAL A 29 -13.39 -13.40 14.74
C VAL A 29 -13.52 -12.29 15.78
N VAL A 30 -13.02 -11.09 15.47
CA VAL A 30 -12.95 -9.97 16.41
C VAL A 30 -14.23 -9.14 16.43
N GLY A 31 -15.08 -9.25 15.40
CA GLY A 31 -16.35 -8.53 15.29
C GLY A 31 -16.22 -7.04 14.91
N SER A 32 -14.99 -6.51 14.74
CA SER A 32 -14.76 -5.10 14.39
C SER A 32 -13.67 -4.93 13.32
N PRO A 33 -13.95 -4.21 12.21
CA PRO A 33 -12.94 -3.94 11.19
C PRO A 33 -11.82 -3.03 11.70
N ILE A 34 -12.12 -2.14 12.65
CA ILE A 34 -11.14 -1.23 13.25
C ILE A 34 -10.16 -2.04 14.12
N ILE A 35 -10.69 -2.90 15.00
CA ILE A 35 -9.83 -3.72 15.88
C ILE A 35 -9.02 -4.74 15.06
N ALA A 36 -9.62 -5.37 14.03
CA ALA A 36 -8.88 -6.26 13.14
C ALA A 36 -7.72 -5.53 12.43
N SER A 37 -7.95 -4.31 11.95
CA SER A 37 -6.90 -3.49 11.34
C SER A 37 -5.82 -3.09 12.34
N ALA A 38 -6.19 -2.72 13.56
CA ALA A 38 -5.26 -2.38 14.64
C ALA A 38 -4.37 -3.58 15.03
N ILE A 39 -4.95 -4.78 15.15
CA ILE A 39 -4.20 -6.02 15.40
C ILE A 39 -3.24 -6.30 14.25
N SER A 40 -3.69 -6.18 12.99
CA SER A 40 -2.85 -6.38 11.81
C SER A 40 -1.63 -5.44 11.82
N PHE A 41 -1.85 -4.16 12.13
CA PHE A 41 -0.78 -3.16 12.26
C PHE A 41 0.17 -3.47 13.41
N MET A 42 -0.35 -3.88 14.57
CA MET A 42 0.46 -4.25 15.72
C MET A 42 1.36 -5.45 15.41
N VAL A 43 0.81 -6.50 14.78
CA VAL A 43 1.59 -7.68 14.36
C VAL A 43 2.67 -7.29 13.36
N GLY A 44 2.35 -6.47 12.37
CA GLY A 44 3.34 -5.94 11.42
C GLY A 44 4.43 -5.12 12.09
N ALA A 45 4.08 -4.24 13.04
CA ALA A 45 5.03 -3.42 13.78
C ALA A 45 5.98 -4.29 14.63
N VAL A 46 5.45 -5.27 15.36
CA VAL A 46 6.25 -6.22 16.14
C VAL A 46 7.20 -7.02 15.23
N ALA A 47 6.71 -7.51 14.09
CA ALA A 47 7.53 -8.22 13.12
C ALA A 47 8.68 -7.35 12.59
N LEU A 48 8.43 -6.09 12.26
CA LEU A 48 9.46 -5.15 11.80
C LEU A 48 10.50 -4.87 12.89
N ILE A 49 10.07 -4.71 14.15
CA ILE A 49 10.99 -4.56 15.28
C ILE A 49 11.88 -5.79 15.42
N ILE A 50 11.31 -7.00 15.39
CA ILE A 50 12.08 -8.26 15.48
C ILE A 50 13.09 -8.36 14.33
N VAL A 51 12.65 -8.11 13.09
CA VAL A 51 13.53 -8.15 11.91
C VAL A 51 14.68 -7.13 12.04
N SER A 52 14.43 -5.95 12.62
CA SER A 52 15.47 -4.93 12.82
C SER A 52 16.62 -5.42 13.71
N LEU A 53 16.36 -6.34 14.65
CA LEU A 53 17.36 -6.90 15.55
C LEU A 53 18.39 -7.78 14.82
N PHE A 54 18.03 -8.37 13.68
CA PHE A 54 18.94 -9.17 12.86
C PHE A 54 19.76 -8.34 11.87
N GLY A 55 19.46 -7.04 11.75
CA GLY A 55 20.20 -6.09 10.90
C GLY A 55 21.21 -5.29 11.70
N LYS A 56 21.19 -3.96 11.52
CA LYS A 56 22.00 -3.03 12.32
C LYS A 56 21.42 -2.75 13.72
N GLY A 57 20.39 -3.50 14.13
CA GLY A 57 19.58 -3.20 15.31
C GLY A 57 18.61 -2.04 15.11
N ILE A 58 18.02 -1.58 16.20
CA ILE A 58 17.15 -0.39 16.23
C ILE A 58 18.06 0.85 16.18
N TYR A 59 18.48 1.23 14.98
CA TYR A 59 19.23 2.47 14.75
C TYR A 59 18.29 3.56 14.23
N ILE A 60 18.06 4.58 15.04
CA ILE A 60 17.29 5.78 14.68
C ILE A 60 18.26 6.96 14.63
N LYS A 61 18.24 7.71 13.53
CA LYS A 61 19.05 8.94 13.39
C LYS A 61 18.65 9.95 14.47
N LYS A 62 19.61 10.67 15.04
CA LYS A 62 19.34 11.63 16.12
C LYS A 62 18.33 12.69 15.69
N GLU A 63 18.43 13.14 14.45
CA GLU A 63 17.65 14.22 13.85
C GLU A 63 16.20 13.81 13.52
N TRP A 64 15.76 12.60 13.90
CA TRP A 64 14.41 12.13 13.60
C TRP A 64 13.33 13.07 14.15
N PHE A 65 13.56 13.71 15.29
CA PHE A 65 12.62 14.69 15.87
C PHE A 65 12.53 16.00 15.07
N GLU A 66 13.49 16.28 14.19
CA GLU A 66 13.50 17.45 13.29
C GLU A 66 12.76 17.17 11.98
N ALA A 67 12.33 15.92 11.77
CA ALA A 67 11.62 15.53 10.56
C ALA A 67 10.27 16.27 10.45
N PRO A 68 9.89 16.74 9.24
CA PRO A 68 8.60 17.34 9.01
C PRO A 68 7.43 16.48 9.51
N TRP A 69 6.45 17.11 10.17
CA TRP A 69 5.35 16.42 10.85
C TRP A 69 4.56 15.46 9.93
N TRP A 70 4.48 15.75 8.64
CA TRP A 70 3.73 14.96 7.67
C TRP A 70 4.35 13.57 7.42
N ILE A 71 5.64 13.36 7.69
CA ILE A 71 6.30 12.04 7.51
C ILE A 71 5.66 10.99 8.44
N TRP A 72 5.21 11.42 9.63
CA TRP A 72 4.58 10.54 10.61
C TRP A 72 3.16 10.10 10.21
N THR A 73 2.56 10.75 9.21
CA THR A 73 1.23 10.39 8.71
C THR A 73 1.22 9.11 7.89
N GLY A 74 2.38 8.58 7.49
CA GLY A 74 2.47 7.33 6.73
C GLY A 74 1.78 6.15 7.44
N GLY A 75 1.89 6.07 8.76
CA GLY A 75 1.18 5.06 9.56
C GLY A 75 -0.34 5.23 9.51
N LEU A 76 -0.84 6.46 9.51
CA LEU A 76 -2.27 6.77 9.37
C LEU A 76 -2.80 6.42 7.97
N LEU A 77 -2.03 6.71 6.92
CA LEU A 77 -2.36 6.34 5.54
C LEU A 77 -2.38 4.82 5.34
N GLY A 78 -1.44 4.11 5.95
CA GLY A 78 -1.46 2.65 5.95
C GLY A 78 -2.64 2.07 6.73
N ALA A 79 -2.96 2.64 7.90
CA ALA A 79 -4.09 2.19 8.72
C ALA A 79 -5.43 2.40 7.99
N SER A 80 -5.61 3.53 7.33
CA SER A 80 -6.81 3.80 6.53
C SER A 80 -6.90 2.85 5.33
N TYR A 81 -5.77 2.52 4.70
CA TYR A 81 -5.70 1.54 3.62
C TYR A 81 -6.15 0.14 4.07
N VAL A 82 -5.58 -0.37 5.17
CA VAL A 82 -5.95 -1.69 5.71
C VAL A 82 -7.40 -1.72 6.19
N LEU A 83 -7.88 -0.64 6.81
CA LEU A 83 -9.28 -0.51 7.20
C LEU A 83 -10.20 -0.56 5.99
N ALA A 84 -9.89 0.21 4.94
CA ALA A 84 -10.64 0.23 3.70
C ALA A 84 -10.71 -1.16 3.07
N THR A 85 -9.58 -1.86 2.94
CA THR A 85 -9.55 -3.21 2.34
C THR A 85 -10.34 -4.23 3.17
N THR A 86 -10.27 -4.14 4.50
CA THR A 86 -11.00 -5.01 5.44
C THR A 86 -12.52 -4.78 5.38
N ILE A 87 -12.95 -3.57 5.01
CA ILE A 87 -14.36 -3.22 4.80
C ILE A 87 -14.84 -3.60 3.40
N LEU A 88 -14.05 -3.26 2.38
CA LEU A 88 -14.42 -3.38 0.97
C LEU A 88 -14.42 -4.84 0.51
N MET A 89 -13.43 -5.63 0.94
CA MET A 89 -13.24 -6.96 0.37
C MET A 89 -14.42 -7.91 0.59
N PRO A 90 -15.06 -7.98 1.78
CA PRO A 90 -16.28 -8.77 1.96
C PRO A 90 -17.51 -8.21 1.22
N ARG A 91 -17.48 -6.95 0.77
CA ARG A 91 -18.64 -6.25 0.19
C ARG A 91 -18.64 -6.25 -1.34
N ILE A 92 -17.49 -6.01 -1.95
CA ILE A 92 -17.35 -5.89 -3.41
C ILE A 92 -16.42 -6.96 -4.00
N GLY A 93 -15.88 -7.86 -3.15
CA GLY A 93 -14.97 -8.92 -3.56
C GLY A 93 -13.51 -8.47 -3.71
N ALA A 94 -12.61 -9.45 -3.77
CA ALA A 94 -11.17 -9.22 -3.82
C ALA A 94 -10.72 -8.53 -5.12
N SER A 95 -11.19 -9.03 -6.28
CA SER A 95 -10.84 -8.48 -7.60
C SER A 95 -11.21 -7.00 -7.72
N ALA A 96 -12.44 -6.64 -7.34
CA ALA A 96 -12.88 -5.25 -7.39
C ALA A 96 -12.10 -4.36 -6.42
N THR A 97 -11.89 -4.82 -5.18
CA THR A 97 -11.14 -4.07 -4.15
C THR A 97 -9.72 -3.76 -4.61
N VAL A 98 -8.99 -4.78 -5.09
CA VAL A 98 -7.62 -4.61 -5.59
C VAL A 98 -7.59 -3.71 -6.81
N GLY A 99 -8.52 -3.91 -7.75
CA GLY A 99 -8.61 -3.11 -8.98
C GLY A 99 -8.82 -1.62 -8.70
N TYR A 100 -9.83 -1.26 -7.91
CA TYR A 100 -10.11 0.15 -7.60
C TYR A 100 -8.96 0.82 -6.82
N ILE A 101 -8.35 0.08 -5.91
CA ILE A 101 -7.17 0.55 -5.18
C ILE A 101 -6.01 0.82 -6.13
N LEU A 102 -5.71 -0.12 -7.04
CA LEU A 102 -4.63 0.01 -8.00
C LEU A 102 -4.86 1.20 -8.93
N ALA A 103 -6.10 1.43 -9.38
CA ALA A 103 -6.45 2.61 -10.17
C ALA A 103 -6.13 3.90 -9.42
N GLY A 104 -6.51 4.00 -8.13
CA GLY A 104 -6.18 5.14 -7.28
C GLY A 104 -4.67 5.32 -7.08
N GLN A 105 -3.92 4.22 -6.88
CA GLN A 105 -2.46 4.24 -6.74
C GLN A 105 -1.76 4.73 -8.02
N VAL A 106 -2.24 4.31 -9.20
CA VAL A 106 -1.69 4.77 -10.48
C VAL A 106 -1.89 6.28 -10.63
N VAL A 107 -3.10 6.79 -10.40
CA VAL A 107 -3.37 8.24 -10.49
C VAL A 107 -2.53 9.01 -9.47
N ALA A 108 -2.52 8.57 -8.20
CA ALA A 108 -1.75 9.23 -7.16
C ALA A 108 -0.24 9.25 -7.46
N SER A 109 0.33 8.13 -7.93
CA SER A 109 1.76 8.05 -8.27
C SER A 109 2.14 9.01 -9.40
N ILE A 110 1.28 9.19 -10.39
CA ILE A 110 1.51 10.15 -11.49
C ILE A 110 1.50 11.58 -10.97
N LEU A 111 0.55 11.93 -10.10
CA LEU A 111 0.47 13.27 -9.53
C LEU A 111 1.68 13.55 -8.61
N ILE A 112 2.04 12.59 -7.76
CA ILE A 112 3.20 12.69 -6.87
C ILE A 112 4.48 12.92 -7.68
N ASP A 113 4.72 12.12 -8.71
CA ASP A 113 5.92 12.23 -9.52
C ASP A 113 5.92 13.48 -10.40
N HIS A 114 4.76 13.87 -10.94
CA HIS A 114 4.66 15.03 -11.83
C HIS A 114 4.94 16.34 -11.08
N PHE A 115 4.36 16.48 -9.89
CA PHE A 115 4.51 17.68 -9.07
C PHE A 115 5.69 17.61 -8.08
N GLY A 116 6.42 16.49 -8.03
CA GLY A 116 7.54 16.29 -7.09
C GLY A 116 7.10 16.31 -5.62
N LEU A 117 5.87 15.86 -5.34
CA LEU A 117 5.31 15.90 -4.00
C LEU A 117 6.05 14.93 -3.07
N ILE A 118 6.09 15.23 -1.77
CA ILE A 118 6.62 14.31 -0.74
C ILE A 118 8.11 13.95 -1.00
N GLY A 119 8.86 14.84 -1.66
CA GLY A 119 10.27 14.63 -2.00
C GLY A 119 10.50 13.65 -3.15
N ALA A 120 9.47 13.34 -3.94
CA ALA A 120 9.60 12.49 -5.12
C ALA A 120 10.46 13.15 -6.21
N HIS A 121 11.19 12.33 -6.97
CA HIS A 121 11.89 12.78 -8.17
C HIS A 121 10.89 13.22 -9.23
N THR A 122 11.02 14.46 -9.71
CA THR A 122 10.12 15.00 -10.72
C THR A 122 10.27 14.23 -12.03
N HIS A 123 9.18 13.62 -12.47
CA HIS A 123 9.07 13.00 -13.78
C HIS A 123 7.95 13.67 -14.55
N ALA A 124 8.30 14.34 -15.64
CA ALA A 124 7.32 15.03 -16.48
C ALA A 124 6.23 14.07 -16.96
N LEU A 125 4.99 14.55 -16.99
CA LEU A 125 3.87 13.79 -17.54
C LEU A 125 4.10 13.66 -19.05
N SER A 126 4.42 12.44 -19.49
CA SER A 126 4.61 12.13 -20.91
C SER A 126 3.40 11.38 -21.46
N PHE A 127 3.16 11.52 -22.76
CA PHE A 127 2.07 10.82 -23.43
C PHE A 127 2.13 9.29 -23.24
N PRO A 128 3.28 8.61 -23.34
CA PRO A 128 3.38 7.17 -23.06
C PRO A 128 2.97 6.80 -21.62
N ARG A 129 3.30 7.65 -20.64
CA ARG A 129 2.94 7.42 -19.23
C ARG A 129 1.44 7.55 -19.01
N LEU A 130 0.81 8.56 -19.62
CA LEU A 130 -0.64 8.72 -19.58
C LEU A 130 -1.35 7.54 -20.26
N LEU A 131 -0.85 7.10 -21.42
CA LEU A 131 -1.39 5.94 -22.13
C LEU A 131 -1.27 4.66 -21.28
N GLY A 132 -0.11 4.43 -20.65
CA GLY A 132 0.08 3.29 -19.75
C GLY A 132 -0.91 3.29 -18.57
N ALA A 133 -1.15 4.46 -17.97
CA ALA A 133 -2.13 4.62 -16.90
C ALA A 133 -3.55 4.28 -17.37
N LEU A 134 -3.95 4.77 -18.54
CA LEU A 134 -5.25 4.48 -19.15
C LEU A 134 -5.41 2.99 -19.47
N LEU A 135 -4.35 2.32 -19.93
CA LEU A 135 -4.37 0.88 -20.19
C LEU A 135 -4.53 0.07 -18.90
N VAL A 136 -3.87 0.45 -17.81
CA VAL A 136 -4.04 -0.20 -16.50
C VAL A 136 -5.48 -0.03 -15.99
N ILE A 137 -6.01 1.20 -16.03
CA ILE A 137 -7.38 1.49 -15.61
C ILE A 137 -8.40 0.74 -16.50
N GLY A 138 -8.20 0.75 -17.82
CA GLY A 138 -9.04 0.00 -18.76
C GLY A 138 -9.00 -1.50 -18.51
N GLY A 139 -7.81 -2.06 -18.24
CA GLY A 139 -7.64 -3.47 -17.87
C GLY A 139 -8.39 -3.82 -16.58
N ILE A 140 -8.32 -2.96 -15.56
CA ILE A 140 -9.08 -3.13 -14.31
C ILE A 140 -10.59 -3.17 -14.59
N ILE A 141 -11.11 -2.23 -15.39
CA ILE A 141 -12.54 -2.18 -15.73
C ILE A 141 -12.98 -3.46 -16.46
N LEU A 142 -12.16 -3.96 -17.39
CA LEU A 142 -12.46 -5.21 -18.09
C LEU A 142 -12.48 -6.41 -17.15
N VAL A 143 -11.48 -6.55 -16.28
CA VAL A 143 -11.39 -7.63 -15.27
C VAL A 143 -12.54 -7.58 -14.25
N GLN A 144 -13.09 -6.39 -13.97
CA GLN A 144 -14.23 -6.27 -13.07
C GLN A 144 -15.57 -6.54 -13.76
N LYS A 145 -15.66 -6.30 -15.08
CA LYS A 145 -16.90 -6.43 -15.84
C LYS A 145 -17.19 -7.87 -16.28
N PHE A 146 -16.16 -8.70 -16.44
CA PHE A 146 -16.23 -10.07 -16.97
C PHE A 146 -15.53 -11.05 -16.03
#